data_AF-A0A1F3LM58-F1
#
_entry.id   AF-A0A1F3LM58-F1
#
_cell.length_a   1.000
_cell.length_b   1.000
_cell.length_c   1.000
_cell.angle_alpha   90.00
_cell.angle_beta   90.00
_cell.angle_gamma   90.00
#
_symmetry.space_group_name_H-M   'P 1'
#
loop_
_entity.id
_entity.type
_entity.pdbx_description
1 polymer ?
#
loop_
_entity_poly.entity_id
_entity_poly.type
_entity_poly.pdbx_seq_one_letter_code
_entity_poly.pdbx_strand_id
1 'polypeptide(L)'
;MKRNRIFILILALLVTYSSKAQFSGGTFGKVGPPGSTNQQNNQTNTEEEDTGPRPPAYTLKRYFKSLAGKDSLTISRMWGGSIILPGTAQIYNRDYWKLPVLYGGIAAFLYTGYQNNLKWLESGDTRYKTNRDLLYMGAIFTYWGGIMDGVVSYKHRQDILPARASLYSAMLPGLGQAYTGNYWKIPIFYGGFITCGYFIYSNNLQYQRYRDLFNEASKPGSTLTGRYNVETLKYFKDSYRRYRDYSILSGLVVYALNIIDANVFAHLQDFDISDDLSASFGPGIILPLNYQFTNNLNPAFGLQMKLNF
;
A
#
# COMPACT_ATOMS: atom_id res chain seq x y z
N MET A 1 -27.96 -10.12 -19.83
CA MET A 1 -27.67 -9.10 -18.78
C MET A 1 -26.70 -9.67 -17.70
N LYS A 2 -25.44 -10.00 -18.08
CA LYS A 2 -24.43 -10.66 -17.20
C LYS A 2 -23.06 -9.93 -17.16
N ARG A 3 -23.01 -8.62 -17.47
CA ARG A 3 -21.76 -7.96 -17.90
C ARG A 3 -20.95 -7.18 -16.85
N ASN A 4 -21.38 -7.07 -15.58
CA ASN A 4 -20.73 -6.18 -14.61
C ASN A 4 -20.10 -6.87 -13.38
N ARG A 5 -20.07 -8.21 -13.30
CA ARG A 5 -19.55 -8.90 -12.11
C ARG A 5 -18.01 -9.06 -12.08
N ILE A 6 -17.34 -8.87 -13.22
CA ILE A 6 -15.89 -9.11 -13.35
C ILE A 6 -15.07 -7.96 -12.75
N PHE A 7 -15.56 -6.71 -12.83
CA PHE A 7 -14.85 -5.55 -12.27
C PHE A 7 -14.83 -5.56 -10.73
N ILE A 8 -15.89 -6.07 -10.09
CA ILE A 8 -15.97 -6.22 -8.63
C ILE A 8 -15.11 -7.42 -8.16
N LEU A 9 -15.00 -8.46 -8.98
CA LEU A 9 -14.16 -9.63 -8.65
C LEU A 9 -12.66 -9.33 -8.73
N ILE A 10 -12.19 -8.45 -9.62
CA ILE A 10 -10.76 -8.12 -9.71
C ILE A 10 -10.30 -7.29 -8.49
N LEU A 11 -11.17 -6.48 -7.91
CA LEU A 11 -10.88 -5.76 -6.67
C LEU A 11 -10.91 -6.69 -5.43
N ALA A 12 -11.69 -7.77 -5.48
CA ALA A 12 -11.84 -8.72 -4.36
C ALA A 12 -10.83 -9.90 -4.39
N LEU A 13 -10.25 -10.25 -5.56
CA LEU A 13 -9.35 -11.40 -5.70
C LEU A 13 -7.88 -11.11 -5.34
N LEU A 14 -7.51 -9.86 -5.06
CA LEU A 14 -6.12 -9.48 -4.76
C LEU A 14 -5.80 -9.42 -3.26
N VAL A 15 -6.74 -9.76 -2.38
CA VAL A 15 -6.53 -9.75 -0.91
C VAL A 15 -6.02 -11.11 -0.37
N THR A 16 -5.87 -12.15 -1.20
CA THR A 16 -5.54 -13.51 -0.71
C THR A 16 -4.17 -14.08 -1.08
N TYR A 17 -3.24 -13.30 -1.64
CA TYR A 17 -1.84 -13.76 -1.75
C TYR A 17 -1.00 -13.26 -0.57
N SER A 18 -0.91 -14.11 0.46
CA SER A 18 0.13 -13.99 1.50
C SER A 18 1.46 -14.48 0.91
N SER A 19 2.24 -13.57 0.33
CA SER A 19 3.61 -13.87 -0.08
C SER A 19 4.48 -14.03 1.17
N LYS A 20 4.86 -15.27 1.51
CA LYS A 20 6.00 -15.50 2.42
C LYS A 20 7.28 -15.14 1.68
N ALA A 21 7.74 -13.90 1.82
CA ALA A 21 9.11 -13.54 1.49
C ALA A 21 10.02 -14.05 2.63
N GLN A 22 10.69 -15.17 2.39
CA GLN A 22 11.77 -15.66 3.24
C GLN A 22 13.05 -14.94 2.83
N PHE A 23 13.34 -13.79 3.44
CA PHE A 23 14.65 -13.18 3.33
C PHE A 23 15.63 -14.01 4.19
N SER A 24 16.61 -14.62 3.52
CA SER A 24 17.76 -15.25 4.16
C SER A 24 18.52 -14.20 4.96
N GLY A 25 18.76 -14.47 6.24
CA GLY A 25 19.41 -13.55 7.17
C GLY A 25 20.87 -13.31 6.77
N GLY A 26 21.11 -12.18 6.11
CA GLY A 26 22.40 -11.52 6.04
C GLY A 26 22.26 -10.16 6.70
N THR A 27 23.04 -9.92 7.75
CA THR A 27 23.09 -8.67 8.50
C THR A 27 23.55 -7.54 7.59
N PHE A 28 22.63 -6.74 7.06
CA PHE A 28 22.98 -5.44 6.47
C PHE A 28 23.06 -4.42 7.59
N GLY A 29 24.29 -4.11 8.02
CA GLY A 29 24.54 -2.95 8.87
C GLY A 29 24.09 -1.68 8.14
N LYS A 30 23.47 -0.75 8.86
CA LYS A 30 23.25 0.62 8.38
C LYS A 30 24.62 1.28 8.22
N VAL A 31 25.18 1.22 7.03
CA VAL A 31 26.32 2.07 6.66
C VAL A 31 25.76 3.38 6.14
N GLY A 32 25.97 4.44 6.92
CA GLY A 32 25.77 5.81 6.45
C GLY A 32 26.78 6.17 5.37
N PRO A 33 26.58 7.29 4.65
CA PRO A 33 27.54 7.78 3.68
C PRO A 33 28.92 8.03 4.32
N PRO A 34 30.02 7.94 3.55
CA PRO A 34 31.36 8.18 4.07
C PRO A 34 31.46 9.58 4.68
N GLY A 35 31.73 9.67 5.99
CA GLY A 35 31.88 10.95 6.70
C GLY A 35 30.85 11.26 7.80
N SER A 36 29.83 10.42 8.02
CA SER A 36 28.93 10.61 9.17
C SER A 36 29.62 10.23 10.48
N THR A 37 30.11 11.23 11.21
CA THR A 37 30.64 11.04 12.57
C THR A 37 29.47 10.83 13.52
N ASN A 38 29.26 9.60 13.99
CA ASN A 38 28.27 9.31 15.03
C ASN A 38 28.74 9.90 16.37
N GLN A 39 28.33 11.13 16.69
CA GLN A 39 28.28 11.58 18.07
C GLN A 39 27.05 10.96 18.73
N GLN A 40 27.21 9.74 19.25
CA GLN A 40 26.30 9.19 20.25
C GLN A 40 26.44 10.03 21.53
N ASN A 41 25.56 11.01 21.70
CA ASN A 41 25.32 11.59 23.01
C ASN A 41 24.68 10.51 23.88
N ASN A 42 25.46 10.02 24.84
CA ASN A 42 25.05 9.10 25.89
C ASN A 42 23.93 9.73 26.74
N GLN A 43 22.69 9.35 26.46
CA GLN A 43 21.66 9.26 27.50
C GLN A 43 21.24 7.81 27.63
N THR A 44 21.67 7.25 28.75
CA THR A 44 21.45 5.91 29.25
C THR A 44 19.96 5.55 29.19
N ASN A 45 19.58 4.73 28.21
CA ASN A 45 18.60 3.69 28.43
C ASN A 45 19.26 2.41 27.95
N THR A 46 19.51 1.51 28.91
CA THR A 46 20.09 0.20 28.71
C THR A 46 19.22 -0.58 27.73
N GLU A 47 19.53 -0.51 26.44
CA GLU A 47 19.16 -1.56 25.51
C GLU A 47 20.14 -2.69 25.80
N GLU A 48 19.77 -3.54 26.75
CA GLU A 48 20.33 -4.88 26.85
C GLU A 48 20.21 -5.48 25.44
N GLU A 49 21.35 -5.68 24.80
CA GLU A 49 21.46 -6.53 23.62
C GLU A 49 21.04 -7.93 24.09
N ASP A 50 19.73 -8.18 24.05
CA ASP A 50 19.11 -9.44 24.42
C ASP A 50 19.67 -10.50 23.46
N THR A 51 20.78 -11.13 23.88
CA THR A 51 21.29 -12.38 23.33
C THR A 51 20.35 -13.56 23.66
N GLY A 52 19.07 -13.28 23.91
CA GLY A 52 18.02 -14.24 24.11
C GLY A 52 17.76 -15.06 22.84
N PRO A 53 17.21 -16.27 23.00
CA PRO A 53 16.82 -17.10 21.87
C PRO A 53 15.88 -16.31 20.96
N ARG A 54 16.12 -16.33 19.63
CA ARG A 54 15.20 -15.74 18.63
C ARG A 54 13.78 -16.05 19.07
N PRO A 55 12.90 -15.04 19.21
CA PRO A 55 11.58 -15.29 19.75
C PRO A 55 10.90 -16.36 18.88
N PRO A 56 10.27 -17.38 19.48
CA PRO A 56 9.77 -18.53 18.75
C PRO A 56 8.81 -18.09 17.65
N ALA A 57 8.71 -18.92 16.61
CA ALA A 57 7.83 -18.69 15.46
C ALA A 57 6.48 -18.13 15.91
N TYR A 58 6.05 -17.04 15.27
CA TYR A 58 4.86 -16.31 15.71
C TYR A 58 3.62 -17.17 15.53
N THR A 59 3.16 -17.76 16.63
CA THR A 59 2.10 -18.77 16.65
C THR A 59 0.76 -18.11 16.94
N LEU A 60 -0.34 -18.74 16.56
CA LEU A 60 -1.70 -18.30 16.89
C LEU A 60 -1.88 -18.04 18.40
N LYS A 61 -1.33 -18.90 19.26
CA LYS A 61 -1.32 -18.71 20.72
C LYS A 61 -0.65 -17.40 21.13
N ARG A 62 0.46 -17.04 20.47
CA ARG A 62 1.19 -15.79 20.71
C ARG A 62 0.41 -14.59 20.19
N TYR A 63 -0.24 -14.70 19.04
CA TYR A 63 -1.14 -13.67 18.52
C TYR A 63 -2.25 -13.33 19.51
N PHE A 64 -2.97 -14.33 20.04
CA PHE A 64 -3.99 -14.09 21.07
C PHE A 64 -3.40 -13.57 22.39
N LYS A 65 -2.19 -14.01 22.77
CA LYS A 65 -1.45 -13.45 23.91
C LYS A 65 -1.15 -11.96 23.71
N SER A 66 -0.74 -11.56 22.50
CA SER A 66 -0.51 -10.15 22.15
C SER A 66 -1.81 -9.34 22.14
N LEU A 67 -2.92 -9.89 21.65
CA LEU A 67 -4.24 -9.24 21.72
C LEU A 67 -4.68 -8.97 23.17
N ALA A 68 -4.33 -9.87 24.10
CA ALA A 68 -4.54 -9.68 25.53
C ALA A 68 -3.58 -8.65 26.18
N GLY A 69 -2.72 -8.00 25.40
CA GLY A 69 -1.74 -7.02 25.87
C GLY A 69 -0.55 -7.64 26.62
N LYS A 70 -0.37 -8.97 26.55
CA LYS A 70 0.72 -9.69 27.25
C LYS A 70 2.00 -9.83 26.41
N ASP A 71 2.00 -9.31 25.18
CA ASP A 71 3.11 -9.35 24.24
C ASP A 71 2.88 -8.28 23.15
N SER A 72 3.94 -7.80 22.48
CA SER A 72 3.82 -6.76 21.46
C SER A 72 3.38 -7.36 20.11
N LEU A 73 2.64 -6.57 19.32
CA LEU A 73 2.16 -6.94 17.99
C LEU A 73 2.61 -5.89 16.98
N THR A 74 3.31 -6.33 15.93
CA THR A 74 3.64 -5.47 14.79
C THR A 74 2.37 -5.07 14.04
N ILE A 75 2.32 -3.83 13.52
CA ILE A 75 1.16 -3.30 12.79
C ILE A 75 0.67 -4.22 11.66
N SER A 76 1.58 -4.83 10.89
CA SER A 76 1.23 -5.74 9.79
C SER A 76 0.54 -7.03 10.26
N ARG A 77 0.92 -7.55 11.44
CA ARG A 77 0.29 -8.74 12.04
C ARG A 77 -1.06 -8.40 12.66
N MET A 78 -1.18 -7.21 13.24
CA MET A 78 -2.46 -6.71 13.72
C MET A 78 -3.45 -6.55 12.56
N TRP A 79 -3.03 -5.87 11.48
CA TRP A 79 -3.81 -5.72 10.27
C TRP A 79 -4.21 -7.08 9.67
N GLY A 80 -3.26 -7.99 9.51
CA GLY A 80 -3.52 -9.34 8.97
C GLY A 80 -4.49 -10.14 9.84
N GLY A 81 -4.40 -10.01 11.16
CA GLY A 81 -5.36 -10.61 12.08
C GLY A 81 -6.77 -10.00 11.97
N SER A 82 -6.86 -8.70 11.69
CA SER A 82 -8.13 -7.98 11.49
C SER A 82 -8.86 -8.39 10.21
N ILE A 83 -8.13 -8.82 9.18
CA ILE A 83 -8.68 -9.43 7.95
C ILE A 83 -9.33 -10.80 8.22
N ILE A 84 -8.88 -11.52 9.24
CA ILE A 84 -9.48 -12.81 9.58
C ILE A 84 -10.61 -12.60 10.57
N LEU A 85 -10.36 -11.81 11.61
CA LEU A 85 -11.26 -11.53 12.70
C LEU A 85 -11.40 -10.00 12.85
N PRO A 86 -12.50 -9.41 12.33
CA PRO A 86 -12.72 -7.98 12.46
C PRO A 86 -12.77 -7.60 13.94
N GLY A 87 -12.23 -6.44 14.31
CA GLY A 87 -12.21 -6.02 15.70
C GLY A 87 -10.94 -6.38 16.47
N THR A 88 -10.09 -7.27 15.96
CA THR A 88 -8.84 -7.64 16.66
C THR A 88 -7.88 -6.47 16.81
N ALA A 89 -7.83 -5.55 15.84
CA ALA A 89 -7.06 -4.32 15.96
C ALA A 89 -7.63 -3.41 17.06
N GLN A 90 -8.95 -3.27 17.15
CA GLN A 90 -9.62 -2.53 18.22
C GLN A 90 -9.34 -3.14 19.60
N ILE A 91 -9.33 -4.48 19.70
CA ILE A 91 -8.97 -5.20 20.93
C ILE A 91 -7.54 -4.87 21.36
N TYR A 92 -6.59 -4.98 20.43
CA TYR A 92 -5.19 -4.64 20.71
C TYR A 92 -5.01 -3.17 21.15
N ASN A 93 -5.69 -2.25 20.46
CA ASN A 93 -5.65 -0.82 20.76
C ASN A 93 -6.45 -0.42 22.01
N ARG A 94 -7.19 -1.36 22.63
CA ARG A 94 -8.11 -1.15 23.77
C ARG A 94 -9.32 -0.24 23.46
N ASP A 95 -9.70 -0.13 22.19
CA ASP A 95 -10.85 0.65 21.71
C ASP A 95 -12.11 -0.22 21.62
N TYR A 96 -12.44 -0.95 22.70
CA TYR A 96 -13.52 -1.95 22.69
C TYR A 96 -14.90 -1.37 22.38
N TRP A 97 -15.12 -0.10 22.70
CA TRP A 97 -16.39 0.60 22.45
C TRP A 97 -16.76 0.63 20.96
N LYS A 98 -15.78 0.49 20.06
CA LYS A 98 -16.00 0.44 18.61
C LYS A 98 -16.53 -0.92 18.15
N LEU A 99 -16.34 -1.99 18.92
CA LEU A 99 -16.76 -3.35 18.54
C LEU A 99 -18.28 -3.46 18.34
N PRO A 100 -19.15 -3.00 19.26
CA PRO A 100 -20.60 -3.01 19.04
C PRO A 100 -21.02 -2.25 17.79
N VAL A 101 -20.37 -1.13 17.49
CA VAL A 101 -20.67 -0.32 16.30
C VAL A 101 -20.27 -1.07 15.03
N LEU A 102 -19.08 -1.66 15.01
CA LEU A 102 -18.56 -2.42 13.87
C LEU A 102 -19.42 -3.65 13.58
N TYR A 103 -19.64 -4.50 14.59
CA TYR A 103 -20.44 -5.71 14.44
C TYR A 103 -21.91 -5.42 14.23
N GLY A 104 -22.46 -4.43 14.93
CA GLY A 104 -23.85 -3.99 14.77
C GLY A 104 -24.10 -3.45 13.36
N GLY A 105 -23.18 -2.64 12.83
CA GLY A 105 -23.25 -2.13 11.46
C GLY A 105 -23.22 -3.25 10.42
N ILE A 106 -22.26 -4.16 10.50
CA ILE A 106 -22.17 -5.32 9.61
C ILE A 106 -23.44 -6.17 9.68
N ALA A 107 -23.90 -6.50 10.90
CA ALA A 107 -25.09 -7.31 11.10
C ALA A 107 -26.35 -6.62 10.55
N ALA A 108 -26.51 -5.31 10.76
CA ALA A 108 -27.63 -4.55 10.23
C ALA A 108 -27.66 -4.56 8.69
N PHE A 109 -26.52 -4.33 8.04
CA PHE A 109 -26.40 -4.39 6.58
C PHE A 109 -26.68 -5.80 6.03
N LEU A 110 -26.13 -6.84 6.64
CA LEU A 110 -26.39 -8.22 6.22
C LEU A 110 -27.84 -8.63 6.42
N TYR A 111 -28.43 -8.30 7.57
CA TYR A 111 -29.82 -8.61 7.90
C TYR A 111 -30.79 -7.91 6.92
N THR A 112 -30.63 -6.60 6.74
CA THR A 112 -31.45 -5.85 5.78
C THR A 112 -31.22 -6.29 4.34
N GLY A 113 -29.97 -6.64 3.98
CA GLY A 113 -29.64 -7.21 2.68
C GLY A 113 -30.34 -8.54 2.44
N TYR A 114 -30.33 -9.43 3.44
CA TYR A 114 -31.05 -10.70 3.40
C TYR A 114 -32.56 -10.50 3.24
N GLN A 115 -33.16 -9.58 3.98
CA GLN A 115 -34.58 -9.23 3.83
C GLN A 115 -34.91 -8.75 2.41
N ASN A 116 -34.04 -7.92 1.80
CA ASN A 116 -34.20 -7.51 0.40
C ASN A 116 -34.02 -8.68 -0.57
N ASN A 117 -33.15 -9.64 -0.26
CA ASN A 117 -32.97 -10.85 -1.07
C ASN A 117 -34.25 -11.70 -1.11
N LEU A 118 -34.92 -11.88 0.03
CA LEU A 118 -36.19 -12.60 0.10
C LEU A 118 -37.28 -11.90 -0.73
N LYS A 119 -37.42 -10.58 -0.58
CA LYS A 119 -38.36 -9.78 -1.38
C LYS A 119 -38.07 -9.83 -2.88
N TRP A 120 -36.80 -9.90 -3.26
CA TRP A 120 -36.41 -10.09 -4.65
C TRP A 120 -36.82 -11.47 -5.20
N LEU A 121 -36.66 -12.53 -4.41
CA LEU A 121 -37.06 -13.89 -4.80
C LEU A 121 -38.58 -14.02 -4.96
N GLU A 122 -39.35 -13.29 -4.15
CA GLU A 122 -40.81 -13.30 -4.21
C GLU A 122 -41.38 -12.41 -5.32
N SER A 123 -40.91 -11.15 -5.42
CA SER A 123 -41.47 -10.16 -6.37
C SER A 123 -40.83 -10.19 -7.75
N GLY A 124 -39.60 -10.71 -7.88
CA GLY A 124 -38.79 -10.60 -9.09
C GLY A 124 -38.29 -9.18 -9.41
N ASP A 125 -38.60 -8.16 -8.60
CA ASP A 125 -38.27 -6.77 -8.90
C ASP A 125 -36.77 -6.49 -8.74
N THR A 126 -36.16 -5.96 -9.81
CA THR A 126 -34.77 -5.53 -9.88
C THR A 126 -34.37 -4.51 -8.81
N ARG A 127 -35.30 -3.72 -8.26
CA ARG A 127 -35.02 -2.75 -7.19
C ARG A 127 -34.48 -3.44 -5.94
N TYR A 128 -35.12 -4.52 -5.50
CA TYR A 128 -34.68 -5.27 -4.32
C TYR A 128 -33.32 -5.96 -4.53
N LYS A 129 -33.05 -6.40 -5.76
CA LYS A 129 -31.73 -6.93 -6.12
C LYS A 129 -30.64 -5.88 -6.00
N THR A 130 -30.87 -4.68 -6.52
CA THR A 130 -29.90 -3.56 -6.42
C THR A 130 -29.71 -3.13 -4.97
N ASN A 131 -30.79 -3.03 -4.18
CA ASN A 131 -30.71 -2.69 -2.77
C ASN A 131 -29.95 -3.74 -1.95
N ARG A 132 -30.21 -5.04 -2.17
CA ARG A 132 -29.45 -6.13 -1.55
C ARG A 132 -27.95 -5.99 -1.87
N ASP A 133 -27.61 -5.82 -3.15
CA ASP A 133 -26.22 -5.72 -3.59
C ASP A 133 -25.52 -4.52 -2.93
N LEU A 134 -26.21 -3.38 -2.82
CA LEU A 134 -25.71 -2.18 -2.13
C LEU A 134 -25.55 -2.40 -0.62
N LEU A 135 -26.49 -3.09 0.05
CA LEU A 135 -26.39 -3.39 1.48
C LEU A 135 -25.25 -4.36 1.78
N TYR A 136 -25.02 -5.37 0.95
CA TYR A 136 -23.85 -6.25 1.09
C TYR A 136 -22.55 -5.49 0.84
N MET A 137 -22.51 -4.55 -0.10
CA MET A 137 -21.38 -3.63 -0.24
C MET A 137 -21.20 -2.76 1.01
N GLY A 138 -22.28 -2.27 1.61
CA GLY A 138 -22.25 -1.55 2.89
C GLY A 138 -21.63 -2.37 4.01
N ALA A 139 -21.98 -3.65 4.13
CA ALA A 139 -21.36 -4.57 5.08
C ALA A 139 -19.86 -4.74 4.83
N ILE A 140 -19.45 -4.94 3.58
CA ILE A 140 -18.04 -5.06 3.18
C ILE A 140 -17.27 -3.77 3.50
N PHE A 141 -17.82 -2.60 3.18
CA PHE A 141 -17.16 -1.32 3.47
C PHE A 141 -17.09 -1.02 4.96
N THR A 142 -18.12 -1.41 5.73
CA THR A 142 -18.12 -1.27 7.20
C THR A 142 -17.02 -2.13 7.80
N TYR A 143 -16.90 -3.38 7.33
CA TYR A 143 -15.84 -4.31 7.70
C TYR A 143 -14.45 -3.74 7.35
N TRP A 144 -14.27 -3.27 6.11
CA TRP A 144 -13.01 -2.69 5.65
C TRP A 144 -12.63 -1.41 6.42
N GLY A 145 -13.62 -0.57 6.70
CA GLY A 145 -13.47 0.64 7.51
C GLY A 145 -13.03 0.32 8.94
N GLY A 146 -13.57 -0.75 9.54
CA GLY A 146 -13.11 -1.25 10.83
C GLY A 146 -11.64 -1.69 10.82
N ILE A 147 -11.19 -2.38 9.77
CA ILE A 147 -9.77 -2.74 9.62
C ILE A 147 -8.91 -1.48 9.53
N MET A 148 -9.33 -0.50 8.72
CA MET A 148 -8.64 0.77 8.54
C MET A 148 -8.51 1.56 9.84
N ASP A 149 -9.62 1.74 10.56
CA ASP A 149 -9.66 2.42 11.85
C ASP A 149 -8.72 1.76 12.86
N GLY A 150 -8.66 0.44 12.86
CA GLY A 150 -7.72 -0.31 13.69
C GLY A 150 -6.25 0.00 13.39
N VAL A 151 -5.88 0.13 12.11
CA VAL A 151 -4.53 0.54 11.68
C VAL A 151 -4.27 2.01 12.06
N VAL A 152 -5.29 2.87 11.95
CA VAL A 152 -5.20 4.30 12.31
C VAL A 152 -4.90 4.49 13.80
N SER A 153 -5.59 3.73 14.65
CA SER A 153 -5.47 3.80 16.11
C SER A 153 -4.23 3.08 16.67
N TYR A 154 -3.37 2.51 15.82
CA TYR A 154 -2.15 1.86 16.26
C TYR A 154 -1.19 2.86 16.91
N LYS A 155 -0.86 2.61 18.19
CA LYS A 155 0.07 3.46 18.95
C LYS A 155 1.51 3.19 18.53
N HIS A 156 2.25 4.27 18.35
CA HIS A 156 3.62 4.28 17.88
C HIS A 156 4.35 5.51 18.44
N ARG A 157 5.68 5.50 18.44
CA ARG A 157 6.51 6.58 19.02
C ARG A 157 7.02 7.57 17.98
N GLN A 158 7.15 7.16 16.72
CA GLN A 158 7.63 7.99 15.62
C GLN A 158 6.45 8.69 14.95
N ASP A 159 6.61 9.94 14.51
CA ASP A 159 5.52 10.67 13.87
C ASP A 159 4.95 9.92 12.66
N ILE A 160 5.82 9.26 11.88
CA ILE A 160 5.46 8.54 10.66
C ILE A 160 6.07 7.14 10.64
N LEU A 161 5.23 6.09 10.52
CA LEU A 161 5.72 4.73 10.31
C LEU A 161 5.67 4.34 8.83
N PRO A 162 6.81 3.92 8.25
CA PRO A 162 6.85 3.38 6.89
C PRO A 162 5.93 2.17 6.69
N ALA A 163 5.84 1.30 7.70
CA ALA A 163 4.92 0.16 7.67
C ALA A 163 3.45 0.60 7.63
N ARG A 164 3.10 1.71 8.27
CA ARG A 164 1.73 2.26 8.24
C ARG A 164 1.43 2.92 6.90
N ALA A 165 2.38 3.67 6.33
CA ALA A 165 2.27 4.24 4.98
C ALA A 165 2.08 3.14 3.91
N SER A 166 2.87 2.07 4.00
CA SER A 166 2.77 0.89 3.13
C SER A 166 1.41 0.22 3.23
N LEU A 167 0.92 -0.02 4.46
CA LEU A 167 -0.39 -0.63 4.69
C LEU A 167 -1.52 0.26 4.15
N TYR A 168 -1.43 1.58 4.33
CA TYR A 168 -2.42 2.49 3.77
C TYR A 168 -2.47 2.44 2.25
N SER A 169 -1.32 2.52 1.57
CA SER A 169 -1.25 2.38 0.10
C SER A 169 -1.72 1.02 -0.38
N ALA A 170 -1.45 -0.04 0.39
CA ALA A 170 -1.95 -1.37 0.07
C ALA A 170 -3.47 -1.44 0.20
N MET A 171 -4.05 -0.75 1.18
CA MET A 171 -5.49 -0.79 1.44
C MET A 171 -6.29 0.07 0.46
N LEU A 172 -5.84 1.29 0.19
CA LEU A 172 -6.37 2.09 -0.92
C LEU A 172 -5.20 2.85 -1.58
N PRO A 173 -5.11 2.79 -2.91
CA PRO A 173 -4.03 3.45 -3.63
C PRO A 173 -4.01 4.95 -3.33
N GLY A 174 -2.83 5.46 -3.00
CA GLY A 174 -2.62 6.87 -2.65
C GLY A 174 -2.86 7.24 -1.19
N LEU A 175 -3.37 6.35 -0.34
CA LEU A 175 -3.54 6.67 1.09
C LEU A 175 -2.22 6.74 1.86
N GLY A 176 -1.19 5.99 1.47
CA GLY A 176 0.14 6.16 2.06
C GLY A 176 0.68 7.55 1.76
N GLN A 177 0.52 8.02 0.53
CA GLN A 177 0.89 9.38 0.11
C GLN A 177 0.09 10.44 0.87
N ALA A 178 -1.20 10.21 1.12
CA ALA A 178 -2.03 11.09 1.95
C ALA A 178 -1.58 11.11 3.42
N TYR A 179 -1.18 9.96 3.97
CA TYR A 179 -0.64 9.85 5.33
C TYR A 179 0.68 10.60 5.48
N THR A 180 1.53 10.53 4.46
CA THR A 180 2.84 11.19 4.46
C THR A 180 2.78 12.64 3.98
N GLY A 181 1.60 13.19 3.67
CA GLY A 181 1.40 14.59 3.27
C GLY A 181 1.68 14.90 1.78
N ASN A 182 2.02 13.91 0.96
CA ASN A 182 2.36 14.08 -0.46
C ASN A 182 1.15 13.96 -1.39
N TYR A 183 0.17 14.84 -1.21
CA TYR A 183 -1.09 14.77 -1.95
C TYR A 183 -0.94 14.91 -3.47
N TRP A 184 0.09 15.64 -3.94
CA TRP A 184 0.31 15.89 -5.36
C TRP A 184 0.57 14.63 -6.19
N LYS A 185 1.05 13.54 -5.56
CA LYS A 185 1.27 12.25 -6.23
C LYS A 185 -0.02 11.45 -6.43
N ILE A 186 -1.07 11.75 -5.67
CA ILE A 186 -2.32 10.97 -5.69
C ILE A 186 -2.95 10.99 -7.09
N PRO A 187 -3.13 12.15 -7.77
CA PRO A 187 -3.66 12.19 -9.13
C PRO A 187 -2.86 11.35 -10.13
N ILE A 188 -1.53 11.25 -9.96
CA ILE A 188 -0.65 10.49 -10.86
C ILE A 188 -0.94 8.99 -10.73
N PHE A 189 -1.01 8.47 -9.51
CA PHE A 189 -1.34 7.06 -9.28
C PHE A 189 -2.76 6.75 -9.77
N TYR A 190 -3.73 7.60 -9.45
CA TYR A 190 -5.11 7.45 -9.94
C TYR A 190 -5.17 7.49 -11.47
N GLY A 191 -4.41 8.37 -12.13
CA GLY A 191 -4.25 8.39 -13.58
C GLY A 191 -3.74 7.05 -14.11
N GLY A 192 -2.67 6.51 -13.52
CA GLY A 192 -2.13 5.19 -13.86
C GLY A 192 -3.15 4.07 -13.73
N PHE A 193 -3.92 4.05 -12.64
CA PHE A 193 -4.99 3.06 -12.43
C PHE A 193 -6.14 3.20 -13.43
N ILE A 194 -6.58 4.42 -13.72
CA ILE A 194 -7.63 4.70 -14.72
C ILE A 194 -7.17 4.21 -16.10
N THR A 195 -5.94 4.53 -16.49
CA THR A 195 -5.36 4.10 -17.77
C THR A 195 -5.30 2.57 -17.86
N CYS A 196 -4.78 1.89 -16.83
CA CYS A 196 -4.76 0.43 -16.79
C CYS A 196 -6.17 -0.17 -16.85
N GLY A 197 -7.11 0.38 -16.06
CA GLY A 197 -8.51 -0.05 -16.05
C GLY A 197 -9.17 0.09 -17.42
N TYR A 198 -8.91 1.18 -18.14
CA TYR A 198 -9.38 1.41 -19.50
C TYR A 198 -8.82 0.36 -20.47
N PHE A 199 -7.52 0.06 -20.42
CA PHE A 199 -6.91 -0.95 -21.28
C PHE A 199 -7.40 -2.38 -20.95
N ILE A 200 -7.59 -2.70 -19.68
CA ILE A 200 -8.19 -3.98 -19.26
C ILE A 200 -9.61 -4.09 -19.84
N TYR A 201 -10.43 -3.05 -19.68
CA TYR A 201 -11.81 -3.04 -20.14
C TYR A 201 -11.90 -3.18 -21.67
N SER A 202 -11.20 -2.31 -22.40
CA SER A 202 -11.22 -2.28 -23.87
C SER A 202 -10.70 -3.58 -24.48
N ASN A 203 -9.57 -4.11 -24.01
CA ASN A 203 -9.02 -5.38 -24.49
C ASN A 203 -9.94 -6.56 -24.14
N ASN A 204 -10.56 -6.56 -22.95
CA ASN A 204 -11.51 -7.61 -22.58
C ASN A 204 -12.79 -7.58 -23.43
N LEU A 205 -13.28 -6.39 -23.80
CA LEU A 205 -14.43 -6.26 -24.69
C LEU A 205 -14.12 -6.83 -26.08
N GLN A 206 -12.95 -6.50 -26.64
CA GLN A 206 -12.52 -7.06 -27.93
C GLN A 206 -12.30 -8.57 -27.83
N TYR A 207 -11.66 -9.05 -26.76
CA TYR A 207 -11.50 -10.49 -26.49
C TYR A 207 -12.84 -11.22 -26.51
N GLN A 208 -13.86 -10.69 -25.82
CA GLN A 208 -15.20 -11.30 -25.81
C GLN A 208 -15.80 -11.35 -27.21
N ARG A 209 -15.72 -10.24 -27.96
CA ARG A 209 -16.20 -10.18 -29.35
C ARG A 209 -15.56 -11.24 -30.24
N TYR A 210 -14.24 -11.33 -30.26
CA TYR A 210 -13.53 -12.30 -31.10
C TYR A 210 -13.69 -13.74 -30.61
N ARG A 211 -13.83 -13.96 -29.31
CA ARG A 211 -14.15 -15.27 -28.74
C ARG A 211 -15.51 -15.74 -29.21
N ASP A 212 -16.52 -14.88 -29.16
CA ASP A 212 -17.89 -15.23 -29.54
C ASP A 212 -17.98 -15.51 -31.05
N LEU A 213 -17.33 -14.68 -31.89
CA LEU A 213 -17.21 -14.92 -33.33
C LEU A 213 -16.45 -16.22 -33.64
N PHE A 214 -15.33 -16.50 -32.96
CA PHE A 214 -14.56 -17.73 -33.14
C PHE A 214 -15.39 -18.97 -32.79
N ASN A 215 -16.15 -18.90 -31.69
CA ASN A 215 -17.02 -19.99 -31.25
C ASN A 215 -18.18 -20.25 -32.21
N GLU A 216 -18.67 -19.21 -32.90
CA GLU A 216 -19.75 -19.33 -33.87
C GLU A 216 -19.24 -19.81 -35.24
N ALA A 217 -18.09 -19.30 -35.71
CA ALA A 217 -17.47 -19.73 -36.96
C ALA A 217 -16.91 -21.17 -36.92
N SER A 218 -16.60 -21.68 -35.73
CA SER A 218 -16.11 -23.06 -35.54
C SER A 218 -17.23 -24.10 -35.44
N LYS A 219 -18.51 -23.70 -35.39
CA LYS A 219 -19.65 -24.62 -35.33
C LYS A 219 -20.09 -25.01 -36.75
N PRO A 220 -20.22 -26.31 -37.08
CA PRO A 220 -20.73 -26.72 -38.37
C PRO A 220 -22.19 -26.27 -38.54
N GLY A 221 -22.50 -25.57 -39.64
CA GLY A 221 -23.86 -25.12 -39.97
C GLY A 221 -24.26 -23.72 -39.47
N SER A 222 -23.34 -22.93 -38.90
CA SER A 222 -23.63 -21.53 -38.55
C SER A 222 -23.57 -20.60 -39.76
N THR A 223 -24.26 -19.45 -39.69
CA THR A 223 -24.28 -18.41 -40.76
C THR A 223 -22.92 -17.77 -41.03
N LEU A 224 -21.93 -18.00 -40.16
CA LEU A 224 -20.57 -17.48 -40.24
C LEU A 224 -19.56 -18.52 -40.76
N THR A 225 -19.98 -19.77 -40.96
CA THR A 225 -19.14 -20.84 -41.50
C THR A 225 -18.63 -20.44 -42.89
N GLY A 226 -17.31 -20.39 -43.08
CA GLY A 226 -16.68 -20.01 -44.35
C GLY A 226 -16.66 -18.50 -44.67
N ARG A 227 -17.38 -17.66 -43.91
CA ARG A 227 -17.40 -16.19 -44.10
C ARG A 227 -16.18 -15.49 -43.49
N TYR A 228 -15.61 -16.09 -42.46
CA TYR A 228 -14.45 -15.57 -41.74
C TYR A 228 -13.38 -16.65 -41.62
N ASN A 229 -12.11 -16.27 -41.80
CA ASN A 229 -10.99 -17.19 -41.60
C ASN A 229 -10.84 -17.48 -40.09
N VAL A 230 -11.10 -18.74 -39.71
CA VAL A 230 -11.06 -19.21 -38.32
C VAL A 230 -9.69 -18.96 -37.67
N GLU A 231 -8.61 -19.10 -38.41
CA GLU A 231 -7.25 -18.87 -37.90
C GLU A 231 -7.01 -17.39 -37.60
N THR A 232 -7.52 -16.49 -38.45
CA THR A 232 -7.49 -15.04 -38.21
C THR A 232 -8.28 -14.67 -36.95
N LEU A 233 -9.47 -15.24 -36.76
CA LEU A 233 -10.29 -15.00 -35.57
C LEU A 233 -9.61 -15.51 -34.30
N LYS A 234 -8.96 -16.66 -34.38
CA LYS A 234 -8.15 -17.24 -33.30
C LYS A 234 -6.98 -16.32 -32.94
N TYR A 235 -6.26 -15.81 -33.93
CA TYR A 235 -5.16 -14.87 -33.74
C TYR A 235 -5.62 -13.60 -33.00
N PHE A 236 -6.72 -12.97 -33.43
CA PHE A 236 -7.24 -11.77 -32.76
C PHE A 236 -7.72 -12.07 -31.34
N LYS A 237 -8.48 -13.15 -31.15
CA LYS A 237 -8.92 -13.61 -29.82
C LYS A 237 -7.73 -13.76 -28.88
N ASP A 238 -6.69 -14.49 -29.29
CA ASP A 238 -5.53 -14.75 -28.44
C ASP A 238 -4.69 -13.49 -28.21
N SER A 239 -4.61 -12.59 -29.19
CA SER A 239 -3.92 -11.31 -29.06
C SER A 239 -4.60 -10.39 -28.04
N TYR A 240 -5.92 -10.21 -28.12
CA TYR A 240 -6.66 -9.40 -27.15
C TYR A 240 -6.69 -10.03 -25.75
N ARG A 241 -6.65 -11.36 -25.65
CA ARG A 241 -6.44 -12.04 -24.36
C ARG A 241 -5.09 -11.64 -23.76
N ARG A 242 -4.00 -11.74 -24.52
CA ARG A 242 -2.66 -11.34 -24.07
C ARG A 242 -2.59 -9.86 -23.69
N TYR A 243 -3.17 -8.97 -24.49
CA TYR A 243 -3.16 -7.53 -24.17
C TYR A 243 -3.94 -7.20 -22.91
N ARG A 244 -5.08 -7.85 -22.68
CA ARG A 244 -5.80 -7.74 -21.39
C ARG A 244 -4.90 -8.21 -20.25
N ASP A 245 -4.24 -9.36 -20.41
CA ASP A 245 -3.40 -9.95 -19.35
C ASP A 245 -2.17 -9.06 -19.07
N TYR A 246 -1.55 -8.46 -20.10
CA TYR A 246 -0.50 -7.44 -19.93
C TYR A 246 -1.01 -6.17 -19.27
N SER A 247 -2.24 -5.75 -19.57
CA SER A 247 -2.85 -4.58 -18.92
C SER A 247 -3.12 -4.83 -17.43
N ILE A 248 -3.54 -6.07 -17.09
CA ILE A 248 -3.68 -6.51 -15.70
C ILE A 248 -2.32 -6.51 -15.00
N LEU A 249 -1.29 -7.09 -15.64
CA LEU A 249 0.07 -7.11 -15.10
C LEU A 249 0.62 -5.69 -14.88
N SER A 250 0.42 -4.79 -15.84
CA SER A 250 0.80 -3.37 -15.72
C SER A 250 0.10 -2.70 -14.53
N GLY A 251 -1.20 -2.95 -14.35
CA GLY A 251 -1.94 -2.47 -13.19
C GLY A 251 -1.37 -2.97 -11.86
N LEU A 252 -0.92 -4.23 -11.80
CA LEU A 252 -0.24 -4.77 -10.61
C LEU A 252 1.11 -4.10 -10.35
N VAL A 253 1.87 -3.79 -11.40
CA VAL A 253 3.13 -3.04 -11.29
C VAL A 253 2.87 -1.63 -10.76
N VAL A 254 1.89 -0.92 -11.31
CA VAL A 254 1.48 0.42 -10.82
C VAL A 254 1.06 0.37 -9.34
N TYR A 255 0.34 -0.67 -8.95
CA TYR A 255 -0.04 -0.89 -7.55
C TYR A 255 1.16 -1.14 -6.63
N ALA A 256 2.08 -2.01 -7.03
CA ALA A 256 3.29 -2.25 -6.26
C ALA A 256 4.15 -0.97 -6.13
N LEU A 257 4.28 -0.21 -7.21
CA LEU A 257 4.98 1.08 -7.21
C LEU A 257 4.33 2.09 -6.25
N ASN A 258 3.00 2.13 -6.16
CA ASN A 258 2.30 3.00 -5.22
C ASN A 258 2.65 2.69 -3.75
N ILE A 259 2.75 1.40 -3.40
CA ILE A 259 3.12 0.97 -2.05
C ILE A 259 4.60 1.28 -1.78
N ILE A 260 5.48 0.93 -2.72
CA ILE A 260 6.93 1.14 -2.58
C ILE A 260 7.24 2.63 -2.44
N ASP A 261 6.64 3.49 -3.28
CA ASP A 261 6.84 4.95 -3.22
C ASP A 261 6.41 5.53 -1.87
N ALA A 262 5.27 5.09 -1.32
CA ALA A 262 4.84 5.51 0.02
C ALA A 262 5.81 5.05 1.11
N ASN A 263 6.27 3.81 1.03
CA ASN A 263 7.21 3.25 2.01
C ASN A 263 8.57 3.97 1.98
N VAL A 264 9.12 4.18 0.78
CA VAL A 264 10.41 4.86 0.58
C VAL A 264 10.31 6.29 1.08
N PHE A 265 9.27 7.03 0.70
CA PHE A 265 9.13 8.41 1.16
C PHE A 265 8.98 8.48 2.68
N ALA A 266 8.16 7.62 3.28
CA ALA A 266 8.03 7.58 4.74
C ALA A 266 9.35 7.26 5.45
N HIS A 267 10.21 6.42 4.86
CA HIS A 267 11.56 6.17 5.38
C HIS A 267 12.50 7.36 5.25
N LEU A 268 12.30 8.20 4.22
CA LEU A 268 13.14 9.35 3.94
C LEU A 268 12.74 10.60 4.74
N GLN A 269 11.56 10.62 5.34
CA GLN A 269 11.06 11.80 6.06
C GLN A 269 11.79 12.07 7.39
N ASP A 270 12.34 11.02 8.01
CA ASP A 270 13.16 11.16 9.22
C ASP A 270 14.59 11.67 8.92
N PHE A 271 14.98 11.75 7.65
CA PHE A 271 16.26 12.35 7.28
C PHE A 271 16.13 13.87 7.31
N ASP A 272 17.03 14.51 8.05
CA ASP A 272 17.17 15.95 8.05
C ASP A 272 17.69 16.40 6.68
N ILE A 273 16.78 16.95 5.87
CA ILE A 273 17.08 17.61 4.59
C ILE A 273 16.85 19.11 4.82
N SER A 274 17.41 19.66 5.90
CA SER A 274 17.42 21.11 6.08
C SER A 274 18.26 21.74 4.97
N ASP A 275 17.64 22.65 4.20
CA ASP A 275 18.29 23.42 3.15
C ASP A 275 19.27 24.49 3.69
N ASP A 276 19.74 24.37 4.95
CA ASP A 276 20.67 25.35 5.53
C ASP A 276 22.13 25.08 5.17
N LEU A 277 22.35 24.51 3.98
CA LEU A 277 23.66 24.51 3.33
C LEU A 277 23.96 25.91 2.80
N SER A 278 24.12 26.86 3.72
CA SER A 278 24.42 28.26 3.42
C SER A 278 25.93 28.48 3.47
N ALA A 279 26.49 28.94 2.35
CA ALA A 279 27.85 29.43 2.27
C ALA A 279 27.81 30.96 2.43
N SER A 280 28.34 31.46 3.55
CA SER A 280 28.54 32.90 3.73
C SER A 280 29.98 33.27 3.37
N PHE A 281 30.11 34.28 2.51
CA PHE A 281 31.39 34.84 2.10
C PHE A 281 31.56 36.20 2.77
N GLY A 282 32.68 36.40 3.46
CA GLY A 282 33.01 37.67 4.12
C GLY A 282 34.48 38.04 3.94
N PRO A 283 34.82 39.33 4.03
CA PRO A 283 36.22 39.74 4.11
C PRO A 283 36.82 39.20 5.42
N GLY A 284 37.92 38.46 5.31
CA GLY A 284 38.66 37.90 6.44
C GLY A 284 40.05 38.52 6.56
N ILE A 285 40.51 38.74 7.78
CA ILE A 285 41.89 39.14 8.03
C ILE A 285 42.69 37.86 8.31
N ILE A 286 43.66 37.55 7.46
CA ILE A 286 44.54 36.40 7.63
C ILE A 286 45.75 36.88 8.43
N LEU A 287 45.80 36.45 9.69
CA LEU A 287 46.96 36.65 10.55
C LEU A 287 47.97 35.51 10.32
N PRO A 288 49.28 35.80 10.36
CA PRO A 288 50.29 34.77 10.15
C PRO A 288 50.24 33.71 11.26
N LEU A 289 50.11 32.43 10.86
CA LEU A 289 50.00 31.28 11.76
C LEU A 289 51.26 31.03 12.61
N ASN A 290 52.40 31.59 12.21
CA ASN A 290 53.64 31.50 12.98
C ASN A 290 54.60 32.65 12.62
N TYR A 291 54.97 33.44 13.62
CA TYR A 291 55.85 34.62 13.50
C TYR A 291 57.32 34.26 13.27
N GLN A 292 57.70 32.98 13.38
CA GLN A 292 59.09 32.54 13.18
C GLN A 292 59.45 32.18 11.73
N PHE A 293 58.46 32.05 10.83
CA PHE A 293 58.66 31.59 9.45
C PHE A 293 58.15 32.57 8.38
N THR A 294 57.82 33.81 8.75
CA THR A 294 57.29 34.80 7.81
C THR A 294 57.98 36.16 7.98
N ASN A 295 58.45 36.74 6.87
CA ASN A 295 59.14 38.05 6.86
C ASN A 295 58.16 39.23 6.70
N ASN A 296 56.86 38.96 6.48
CA ASN A 296 55.85 39.98 6.27
C ASN A 296 54.87 40.00 7.46
N LEU A 297 55.01 40.99 8.33
CA LEU A 297 54.23 41.15 9.57
C LEU A 297 52.88 41.85 9.33
N ASN A 298 52.63 42.33 8.11
CA ASN A 298 51.41 43.07 7.80
C ASN A 298 50.21 42.10 7.63
N PRO A 299 49.04 42.40 8.23
CA PRO A 299 47.85 41.59 8.06
C PRO A 299 47.42 41.54 6.59
N ALA A 300 47.14 40.34 6.09
CA ALA A 300 46.69 40.14 4.72
C ALA A 300 45.16 40.12 4.67
N PHE A 301 44.58 40.84 3.70
CA PHE A 301 43.15 40.78 3.42
C PHE A 301 42.88 39.55 2.54
N GLY A 302 41.95 38.71 2.97
CA GLY A 302 41.51 37.52 2.25
C GLY A 302 39.99 37.38 2.25
N LEU A 303 39.52 36.33 1.57
CA LEU A 303 38.11 35.93 1.62
C LEU A 303 37.96 34.77 2.59
N GLN A 304 37.05 34.91 3.55
CA GLN A 304 36.64 33.83 4.44
C GLN A 304 35.34 33.24 3.92
N MET A 305 35.32 31.91 3.79
CA MET A 305 34.10 31.15 3.53
C MET A 305 33.71 30.42 4.82
N LYS A 306 32.48 30.63 5.28
CA LYS A 306 31.88 29.86 6.37
C LYS A 306 30.74 29.04 5.80
N LEU A 307 30.86 27.72 5.94
CA LEU A 307 29.84 26.76 5.57
C LEU A 307 29.04 26.39 6.82
N ASN A 308 27.72 26.53 6.77
CA ASN A 308 26.81 25.88 7.72
C ASN A 308 26.29 24.58 7.05
N PHE A 309 26.18 23.53 7.84
CA PHE A 309 25.62 22.23 7.48
C PHE A 309 24.95 21.61 8.71
#